data_AF-A0A0S6X536-F1
#
_entry.id   AF-A0A0S6X536-F1
#
_cell.length_a   1.000
_cell.length_b   1.000
_cell.length_c   1.000
_cell.angle_alpha   90.00
_cell.angle_beta   90.00
_cell.angle_gamma   90.00
#
_symmetry.space_group_name_H-M   'P 1'
#
loop_
_entity.id
_entity.type
_entity.pdbx_description
1 polymer ?
#
loop_
_entity_poly.entity_id
_entity_poly.type
_entity_poly.pdbx_seq_one_letter_code
_entity_poly.pdbx_strand_id
1 'polypeptide(L)'
;MNINDGNLRFPLAHRIPDAIRNHFIAMCGEFVGTVLFLFFALSGTQVANSIPSSSGLTVAQTGSNPQQLQYIALCFGFSLAVNAWVFFRISGGLFNPAVTLGMCLIGALDWFRGMLLFFTQILGGVTSAALVSCMFPGALNVSTTLGGNTSIVQGLFIEMFLTAQLVFTIFMLAAEKHKGTYIAPVGIGLSLFIAELTGVYFTGGSLNPARSFGPAVVIKSFHGYHWIYWLGPVLGSMLAAGFYKFIKVLEYETANPGQDTDHSTTVQKRRDLLIAAGIHEDDANQVAHELTAAEKAEKEGGEAPVIANGQQNNTAVNGGMYGTQSFRSKEKLDGPSTVDPARRENVQRPSAVTSGSQAGRYSYLGRSGRQPSTTQRVDSPNVSANGQTQNTMTGPGYEGGSPGYSRTYSSGV
;
A
#
# COMPACT_ATOMS: atom_id res chain seq x y z
N MET A 1 -13.12 18.85 20.64
CA MET A 1 -11.83 19.57 20.51
C MET A 1 -11.57 19.77 19.02
N ASN A 2 -11.48 21.00 18.52
CA ASN A 2 -11.38 21.23 17.07
C ASN A 2 -9.92 21.12 16.62
N ILE A 3 -9.61 20.10 15.82
CA ILE A 3 -8.25 19.77 15.37
C ILE A 3 -7.96 20.58 14.09
N ASN A 4 -7.58 21.85 14.28
CA ASN A 4 -7.04 22.66 13.19
C ASN A 4 -5.59 22.23 12.91
N ASP A 5 -5.32 21.74 11.69
CA ASP A 5 -4.02 21.14 11.30
C ASP A 5 -2.78 22.01 11.54
N GLY A 6 -2.95 23.34 11.59
CA GLY A 6 -1.88 24.28 11.94
C GLY A 6 -1.31 24.06 13.35
N ASN A 7 -2.12 23.56 14.30
CA ASN A 7 -1.78 23.54 15.73
C ASN A 7 -1.18 22.21 16.22
N LEU A 8 -1.19 21.14 15.40
CA LEU A 8 -0.67 19.82 15.81
C LEU A 8 0.82 19.62 15.46
N ARG A 9 1.48 20.63 14.90
CA ARG A 9 2.92 20.61 14.64
C ARG A 9 3.68 20.94 15.91
N PHE A 10 4.44 19.98 16.45
CA PHE A 10 5.33 20.19 17.61
C PHE A 10 6.16 21.49 17.44
N PRO A 11 6.25 22.38 18.47
CA PRO A 11 6.91 23.69 18.36
C PRO A 11 8.41 23.71 18.00
N LEU A 12 9.04 22.55 17.80
CA LEU A 12 10.41 22.41 17.33
C LEU A 12 10.52 21.60 16.02
N ALA A 13 9.46 20.88 15.61
CA ALA A 13 9.47 20.05 14.40
C ALA A 13 9.59 20.87 13.10
N HIS A 14 9.23 22.16 13.15
CA HIS A 14 9.43 23.10 12.03
C HIS A 14 10.90 23.55 11.85
N ARG A 15 11.81 23.17 12.77
CA ARG A 15 13.26 23.42 12.66
C ARG A 15 14.03 22.21 12.12
N ILE A 16 13.38 21.07 11.96
CA ILE A 16 13.99 19.82 11.45
C ILE A 16 13.78 19.77 9.93
N PRO A 17 14.83 19.61 9.12
CA PRO A 17 14.71 19.45 7.67
C PRO A 17 13.76 18.31 7.28
N ASP A 18 12.89 18.57 6.30
CA ASP A 18 11.85 17.66 5.84
C ASP A 18 12.35 16.25 5.53
N ALA A 19 13.54 16.11 4.93
CA ALA A 19 14.16 14.81 4.68
C ALA A 19 14.34 14.00 5.98
N ILE A 20 14.98 14.59 7.01
CA ILE A 20 15.23 13.94 8.30
C ILE A 20 13.92 13.58 8.99
N ARG A 21 12.96 14.52 9.01
CA ARG A 21 11.62 14.29 9.57
C ARG A 21 10.91 13.13 8.86
N ASN A 22 10.99 13.06 7.53
CA ASN A 22 10.33 12.03 6.75
C ASN A 22 11.01 10.65 6.89
N HIS A 23 12.32 10.56 7.14
CA HIS A 23 12.97 9.30 7.55
C HIS A 23 12.50 8.86 8.94
N PHE A 24 12.46 9.78 9.91
CA PHE A 24 12.00 9.49 11.27
C PHE A 24 10.53 8.98 11.30
N ILE A 25 9.62 9.63 10.56
CA ILE A 25 8.22 9.19 10.41
C ILE A 25 8.14 7.75 9.87
N ALA A 26 8.94 7.43 8.83
CA ALA A 26 8.96 6.09 8.25
C ALA A 26 9.53 5.04 9.24
N MET A 27 10.55 5.40 10.02
CA MET A 27 11.08 4.53 11.09
C MET A 27 10.05 4.33 12.21
N CYS A 28 9.32 5.35 12.64
CA CYS A 28 8.24 5.17 13.61
C CYS A 28 7.13 4.25 13.08
N GLY A 29 6.73 4.41 11.81
CA GLY A 29 5.76 3.54 11.15
C GLY A 29 6.21 2.09 11.06
N GLU A 30 7.45 1.85 10.59
CA GLU A 30 8.01 0.50 10.53
C GLU A 30 8.22 -0.11 11.91
N PHE A 31 8.67 0.64 12.92
CA PHE A 31 8.87 0.09 14.27
C PHE A 31 7.55 -0.37 14.87
N VAL A 32 6.58 0.55 15.00
CA VAL A 32 5.30 0.25 15.67
C VAL A 32 4.51 -0.79 14.86
N GLY A 33 4.50 -0.67 13.53
CA GLY A 33 3.83 -1.63 12.66
C GLY A 33 4.48 -3.03 12.65
N THR A 34 5.80 -3.13 12.70
CA THR A 34 6.50 -4.43 12.86
C THR A 34 6.22 -5.04 14.23
N VAL A 35 6.24 -4.22 15.29
CA VAL A 35 5.89 -4.66 16.65
C VAL A 35 4.46 -5.22 16.67
N LEU A 36 3.48 -4.51 16.12
CA LEU A 36 2.08 -4.95 16.14
C LEU A 36 1.83 -6.16 15.23
N PHE A 37 2.40 -6.17 14.01
CA PHE A 37 2.32 -7.30 13.08
C PHE A 37 2.83 -8.58 13.75
N LEU A 38 4.07 -8.56 14.24
CA LEU A 38 4.68 -9.72 14.86
C LEU A 38 4.06 -10.02 16.24
N PHE A 39 3.52 -9.03 16.96
CA PHE A 39 2.90 -9.27 18.27
C PHE A 39 1.68 -10.18 18.14
N PHE A 40 0.72 -9.87 17.26
CA PHE A 40 -0.46 -10.72 17.09
C PHE A 40 -0.10 -12.07 16.46
N ALA A 41 0.86 -12.12 15.55
CA ALA A 41 1.27 -13.36 14.88
C ALA A 41 2.03 -14.32 15.81
N LEU A 42 3.01 -13.82 16.57
CA LEU A 42 3.75 -14.59 17.57
C LEU A 42 2.85 -14.92 18.77
N SER A 43 1.93 -14.05 19.20
CA SER A 43 0.92 -14.39 20.22
C SER A 43 0.02 -15.54 19.77
N GLY A 44 -0.46 -15.50 18.53
CA GLY A 44 -1.23 -16.59 17.93
C GLY A 44 -0.42 -17.90 17.88
N THR A 45 0.87 -17.81 17.56
CA THR A 45 1.79 -18.96 17.60
C THR A 45 1.96 -19.52 19.02
N GLN A 46 2.14 -18.65 20.02
CA GLN A 46 2.25 -19.05 21.44
C GLN A 46 0.98 -19.76 21.91
N VAL A 47 -0.21 -19.22 21.58
CA VAL A 47 -1.50 -19.85 21.88
C VAL A 47 -1.61 -21.22 21.21
N ALA A 48 -1.34 -21.30 19.90
CA ALA A 48 -1.42 -22.54 19.13
C ALA A 48 -0.44 -23.62 19.62
N ASN A 49 0.74 -23.23 20.12
CA ASN A 49 1.74 -24.15 20.68
C ASN A 49 1.53 -24.47 22.17
N SER A 50 0.65 -23.75 22.89
CA SER A 50 0.34 -23.98 24.31
C SER A 50 -0.90 -24.84 24.55
N ILE A 51 -1.78 -24.97 23.54
CA ILE A 51 -3.01 -25.77 23.64
C ILE A 51 -2.70 -27.26 23.35
N PRO A 52 -3.11 -28.20 24.23
CA PRO A 52 -3.06 -29.62 23.92
C PRO A 52 -3.90 -29.98 22.69
N SER A 53 -3.39 -30.85 21.83
CA SER A 53 -4.17 -31.42 20.74
C SER A 53 -5.28 -32.34 21.26
N SER A 54 -6.24 -32.68 20.41
CA SER A 54 -7.43 -33.49 20.76
C SER A 54 -7.12 -34.93 21.22
N SER A 55 -5.87 -35.38 21.16
CA SER A 55 -5.39 -36.63 21.77
C SER A 55 -4.94 -36.48 23.23
N GLY A 56 -4.98 -35.27 23.81
CA GLY A 56 -4.43 -34.94 25.12
C GLY A 56 -2.92 -34.66 25.12
N LEU A 57 -2.22 -34.97 24.02
CA LEU A 57 -0.81 -34.65 23.82
C LEU A 57 -0.63 -33.21 23.33
N THR A 58 0.47 -32.54 23.70
CA THR A 58 0.83 -31.25 23.07
C THR A 58 1.15 -31.46 21.59
N VAL A 59 0.95 -30.43 20.75
CA VAL A 59 1.12 -30.60 19.30
C VAL A 59 2.56 -31.02 18.93
N ALA A 60 3.56 -30.56 19.69
CA ALA A 60 4.95 -30.97 19.56
C ALA A 60 5.20 -32.49 19.76
N GLN A 61 4.26 -33.21 20.39
CA GLN A 61 4.30 -34.67 20.57
C GLN A 61 3.47 -35.43 19.50
N THR A 62 2.55 -34.75 18.81
CA THR A 62 1.60 -35.36 17.86
C THR A 62 2.08 -35.27 16.41
N GLY A 63 3.02 -34.36 16.09
CA GLY A 63 3.52 -34.13 14.74
C GLY A 63 2.69 -33.10 13.98
N SER A 64 2.26 -33.41 12.76
CA SER A 64 1.47 -32.46 11.95
C SER A 64 0.03 -32.35 12.47
N ASN A 65 -0.42 -31.13 12.75
CA ASN A 65 -1.79 -30.82 13.13
C ASN A 65 -2.35 -29.71 12.22
N PRO A 66 -3.17 -30.06 11.20
CA PRO A 66 -3.70 -29.08 10.25
C PRO A 66 -4.47 -27.92 10.90
N GLN A 67 -5.19 -28.15 11.99
CA GLN A 67 -5.91 -27.09 12.72
C GLN A 67 -4.94 -26.09 13.36
N GLN A 68 -3.81 -26.57 13.90
CA GLN A 68 -2.78 -25.70 14.45
C GLN A 68 -2.07 -24.90 13.35
N LEU A 69 -1.65 -25.57 12.27
CA LEU A 69 -0.98 -24.94 11.13
C LEU A 69 -1.87 -23.86 10.49
N GLN A 70 -3.17 -24.14 10.32
CA GLN A 70 -4.16 -23.18 9.86
C GLN A 70 -4.32 -21.99 10.82
N TYR A 71 -4.37 -22.23 12.14
CA TYR A 71 -4.47 -21.15 13.14
C TYR A 71 -3.25 -20.21 13.08
N ILE A 72 -2.04 -20.78 13.06
CA ILE A 72 -0.78 -20.01 12.95
C ILE A 72 -0.77 -19.18 11.66
N ALA A 73 -1.07 -19.81 10.52
CA ALA A 73 -1.13 -19.13 9.23
C ALA A 73 -2.15 -17.99 9.20
N LEU A 74 -3.36 -18.20 9.75
CA LEU A 74 -4.38 -17.16 9.89
C LEU A 74 -3.86 -15.97 10.71
N CYS A 75 -3.22 -16.23 11.85
CA CYS A 75 -2.66 -15.19 12.71
C CYS A 75 -1.57 -14.37 11.99
N PHE A 76 -0.64 -15.01 11.27
CA PHE A 76 0.37 -14.31 10.48
C PHE A 76 -0.25 -13.49 9.33
N GLY A 77 -1.04 -14.13 8.47
CA GLY A 77 -1.60 -13.50 7.28
C GLY A 77 -2.54 -12.34 7.57
N PHE A 78 -3.50 -12.52 8.50
CA PHE A 78 -4.41 -11.43 8.87
C PHE A 78 -3.74 -10.34 9.70
N SER A 79 -2.75 -10.68 10.55
CA SER A 79 -1.97 -9.64 11.24
C SER A 79 -1.19 -8.78 10.25
N LEU A 80 -0.58 -9.36 9.22
CA LEU A 80 0.06 -8.58 8.16
C LEU A 80 -0.96 -7.75 7.39
N ALA A 81 -2.09 -8.33 6.97
CA ALA A 81 -3.12 -7.60 6.23
C ALA A 81 -3.60 -6.34 6.97
N VAL A 82 -3.95 -6.48 8.26
CA VAL A 82 -4.45 -5.38 9.08
C VAL A 82 -3.37 -4.33 9.32
N ASN A 83 -2.19 -4.72 9.79
CA ASN A 83 -1.14 -3.76 10.11
C ASN A 83 -0.57 -3.08 8.86
N ALA A 84 -0.40 -3.81 7.74
CA ALA A 84 0.04 -3.20 6.49
C ALA A 84 -0.98 -2.15 6.01
N TRP A 85 -2.28 -2.38 6.20
CA TRP A 85 -3.32 -1.40 5.86
C TRP A 85 -3.27 -0.15 6.74
N VAL A 86 -3.14 -0.31 8.06
CA VAL A 86 -3.06 0.81 9.02
C VAL A 86 -1.84 1.71 8.74
N PHE A 87 -0.67 1.12 8.47
CA PHE A 87 0.60 1.86 8.32
C PHE A 87 0.98 2.17 6.86
N PHE A 88 0.20 1.73 5.87
CA PHE A 88 0.49 1.90 4.43
C PHE A 88 0.86 3.34 4.06
N ARG A 89 0.15 4.32 4.66
CA ARG A 89 0.33 5.75 4.41
C ARG A 89 1.40 6.43 5.27
N ILE A 90 2.04 5.71 6.20
CA ILE A 90 3.06 6.22 7.13
C ILE A 90 4.47 5.82 6.66
N SER A 91 4.66 4.54 6.37
CA SER A 91 5.96 3.98 5.95
C SER A 91 5.92 3.17 4.65
N GLY A 92 4.72 2.72 4.24
CA GLY A 92 4.52 1.67 3.24
C GLY A 92 4.16 0.31 3.85
N GLY A 93 4.38 0.10 5.15
CA GLY A 93 4.01 -1.12 5.86
C GLY A 93 4.84 -2.35 5.44
N LEU A 94 6.18 -2.23 5.41
CA LEU A 94 7.06 -3.26 4.85
C LEU A 94 7.30 -4.42 5.83
N PHE A 95 7.56 -4.08 7.09
CA PHE A 95 7.71 -4.94 8.29
C PHE A 95 8.64 -6.14 8.20
N ASN A 96 9.47 -6.18 7.16
CA ASN A 96 10.29 -7.32 6.81
C ASN A 96 11.58 -6.84 6.12
N PRO A 97 12.77 -7.17 6.66
CA PRO A 97 14.05 -6.86 6.03
C PRO A 97 14.19 -7.37 4.58
N ALA A 98 13.58 -8.51 4.26
CA ALA A 98 13.58 -9.10 2.93
C ALA A 98 12.72 -8.28 1.94
N VAL A 99 11.50 -7.91 2.33
CA VAL A 99 10.64 -6.97 1.55
C VAL A 99 11.35 -5.64 1.33
N THR A 100 12.01 -5.11 2.37
CA THR A 100 12.76 -3.86 2.29
C THR A 100 13.91 -3.95 1.29
N LEU A 101 14.67 -5.05 1.30
CA LEU A 101 15.68 -5.34 0.27
C LEU A 101 15.05 -5.45 -1.12
N GLY A 102 13.94 -6.18 -1.28
CA GLY A 102 13.22 -6.30 -2.55
C GLY A 102 12.83 -4.94 -3.13
N MET A 103 12.24 -4.06 -2.32
CA MET A 103 11.86 -2.71 -2.73
C MET A 103 13.06 -1.84 -3.13
N CYS A 104 14.23 -2.02 -2.49
CA CYS A 104 15.48 -1.37 -2.90
C CYS A 104 16.01 -1.94 -4.23
N LEU A 105 15.97 -3.28 -4.41
CA LEU A 105 16.41 -3.96 -5.63
C LEU A 105 15.62 -3.52 -6.87
N ILE A 106 14.32 -3.24 -6.73
CA ILE A 106 13.48 -2.72 -7.83
C ILE A 106 13.51 -1.18 -7.96
N GLY A 107 14.21 -0.47 -7.06
CA GLY A 107 14.32 0.99 -7.08
C GLY A 107 13.08 1.75 -6.57
N ALA A 108 12.12 1.04 -5.95
CA ALA A 108 10.93 1.64 -5.33
C ALA A 108 11.22 2.21 -3.93
N LEU A 109 12.36 1.86 -3.33
CA LEU A 109 12.85 2.39 -2.07
C LEU A 109 14.32 2.82 -2.22
N ASP A 110 14.67 3.98 -1.65
CA ASP A 110 16.06 4.43 -1.54
C ASP A 110 16.86 3.52 -0.60
N TRP A 111 18.12 3.23 -0.95
CA TRP A 111 19.00 2.32 -0.20
C TRP A 111 19.35 2.83 1.21
N PHE A 112 19.53 4.14 1.40
CA PHE A 112 19.81 4.70 2.73
C PHE A 112 18.58 4.61 3.64
N ARG A 113 17.39 4.94 3.10
CA ARG A 113 16.12 4.66 3.79
C ARG A 113 15.96 3.16 4.07
N GLY A 114 16.22 2.30 3.11
CA GLY A 114 16.12 0.83 3.26
C GLY A 114 16.98 0.31 4.41
N MET A 115 18.23 0.78 4.53
CA MET A 115 19.12 0.47 5.65
C MET A 115 18.55 0.91 7.01
N LEU A 116 17.98 2.12 7.10
CA LEU A 116 17.34 2.59 8.34
C LEU A 116 16.12 1.72 8.72
N LEU A 117 15.27 1.38 7.75
CA LEU A 117 14.08 0.56 7.99
C LEU A 117 14.45 -0.90 8.34
N PHE A 118 15.50 -1.47 7.74
CA PHE A 118 16.04 -2.79 8.05
C PHE A 118 16.34 -2.94 9.56
N PHE A 119 17.17 -2.05 10.13
CA PHE A 119 17.50 -2.11 11.56
C PHE A 119 16.28 -1.83 12.45
N THR A 120 15.38 -0.95 12.00
CA THR A 120 14.12 -0.63 12.69
C THR A 120 13.20 -1.85 12.80
N GLN A 121 13.08 -2.64 11.74
CA GLN A 121 12.29 -3.88 11.71
C GLN A 121 12.90 -4.97 12.59
N ILE A 122 14.24 -5.14 12.54
CA ILE A 122 14.96 -6.06 13.45
C ILE A 122 14.67 -5.72 14.92
N LEU A 123 14.76 -4.44 15.29
CA LEU A 123 14.42 -3.98 16.65
C LEU A 123 12.95 -4.26 16.99
N GLY A 124 12.02 -3.98 16.06
CA GLY A 124 10.59 -4.29 16.24
C GLY A 124 10.30 -5.77 16.45
N GLY A 125 11.02 -6.68 15.77
CA GLY A 125 10.93 -8.12 15.97
C GLY A 125 11.41 -8.58 17.35
N VAL A 126 12.52 -8.02 17.84
CA VAL A 126 13.01 -8.27 19.21
C VAL A 126 12.02 -7.74 20.26
N THR A 127 11.53 -6.52 20.11
CA THR A 127 10.52 -5.92 21.00
C THR A 127 9.23 -6.75 21.01
N SER A 128 8.75 -7.17 19.85
CA SER A 128 7.57 -8.03 19.73
C SER A 128 7.72 -9.37 20.45
N ALA A 129 8.85 -10.07 20.24
CA ALA A 129 9.09 -11.36 20.89
C ALA A 129 9.22 -11.21 22.41
N ALA A 130 9.81 -10.10 22.89
CA ALA A 130 9.91 -9.79 24.31
C ALA A 130 8.53 -9.53 24.92
N LEU A 131 7.66 -8.75 24.26
CA LEU A 131 6.29 -8.52 24.70
C LEU A 131 5.51 -9.84 24.84
N VAL A 132 5.57 -10.72 23.85
CA VAL A 132 4.91 -12.04 23.93
C VAL A 132 5.47 -12.87 25.09
N SER A 133 6.79 -12.89 25.27
CA SER A 133 7.45 -13.61 26.38
C SER A 133 7.17 -13.05 27.78
N CYS A 134 6.73 -11.79 27.89
CA CYS A 134 6.39 -11.15 29.17
C CYS A 134 4.88 -11.14 29.46
N MET A 135 4.03 -11.20 28.42
CA MET A 135 2.57 -11.09 28.56
C MET A 135 1.84 -12.44 28.62
N PHE A 136 2.41 -13.50 28.04
CA PHE A 136 1.80 -14.83 28.00
C PHE A 136 2.55 -15.83 28.90
N PRO A 137 1.84 -16.76 29.59
CA PRO A 137 2.46 -17.72 30.48
C PRO A 137 3.22 -18.82 29.72
N GLY A 138 4.22 -19.42 30.40
CA GLY A 138 5.05 -20.49 29.87
C GLY A 138 6.35 -19.99 29.23
N ALA A 139 7.11 -20.91 28.63
CA ALA A 139 8.28 -20.56 27.83
C ALA A 139 7.84 -20.04 26.45
N LEU A 140 8.59 -19.08 25.89
CA LEU A 140 8.31 -18.57 24.54
C LEU A 140 8.57 -19.67 23.50
N ASN A 141 7.50 -20.12 22.83
CA ASN A 141 7.51 -21.22 21.87
C ASN A 141 6.99 -20.74 20.50
N VAL A 142 7.73 -19.81 19.88
CA VAL A 142 7.35 -19.16 18.60
C VAL A 142 8.49 -19.15 17.57
N SER A 143 9.62 -19.79 17.90
CA SER A 143 10.84 -19.83 17.09
C SER A 143 10.61 -20.53 15.75
N THR A 144 11.29 -20.05 14.71
CA THR A 144 11.39 -20.76 13.44
C THR A 144 12.43 -21.86 13.56
N THR A 145 12.01 -23.12 13.40
CA THR A 145 12.85 -24.31 13.54
C THR A 145 12.56 -25.31 12.41
N LEU A 146 13.54 -26.13 12.03
CA LEU A 146 13.32 -27.19 11.05
C LEU A 146 12.47 -28.32 11.65
N GLY A 147 11.36 -28.63 11.00
CA GLY A 147 10.41 -29.68 11.37
C GLY A 147 10.27 -30.75 10.28
N GLY A 148 9.50 -31.82 10.57
CA GLY A 148 9.14 -32.83 9.57
C GLY A 148 10.30 -33.56 8.87
N ASN A 149 11.45 -33.70 9.53
CA ASN A 149 12.72 -34.20 8.97
C ASN A 149 13.31 -33.37 7.81
N THR A 150 12.95 -32.09 7.71
CA THR A 150 13.47 -31.15 6.70
C THR A 150 14.97 -30.91 6.89
N SER A 151 15.77 -31.17 5.86
CA SER A 151 17.20 -30.82 5.86
C SER A 151 17.43 -29.31 5.75
N ILE A 152 18.61 -28.84 6.18
CA ILE A 152 19.01 -27.42 6.11
C ILE A 152 18.88 -26.86 4.69
N VAL A 153 19.23 -27.67 3.66
CA VAL A 153 19.13 -27.27 2.25
C VAL A 153 17.67 -27.16 1.80
N GLN A 154 16.82 -28.13 2.16
CA GLN A 154 15.38 -28.04 1.86
C GLN A 154 14.76 -26.81 2.53
N GLY A 155 15.08 -26.55 3.80
CA GLY A 155 14.59 -25.39 4.53
C GLY A 155 15.01 -24.06 3.89
N LEU A 156 16.26 -23.95 3.43
CA LEU A 156 16.75 -22.78 2.69
C LEU A 156 15.94 -22.52 1.41
N PHE A 157 15.67 -23.56 0.61
CA PHE A 157 14.90 -23.43 -0.63
C PHE A 157 13.41 -23.18 -0.38
N ILE A 158 12.83 -23.75 0.67
CA ILE A 158 11.46 -23.44 1.11
C ILE A 158 11.37 -21.95 1.46
N GLU A 159 12.20 -21.44 2.37
CA GLU A 159 12.18 -20.02 2.75
C GLU A 159 12.44 -19.08 1.57
N MET A 160 13.28 -19.49 0.60
CA MET A 160 13.48 -18.76 -0.66
C MET A 160 12.19 -18.63 -1.47
N PHE A 161 11.50 -19.73 -1.77
CA PHE A 161 10.28 -19.68 -2.59
C PHE A 161 9.09 -19.03 -1.86
N LEU A 162 8.94 -19.27 -0.56
CA LEU A 162 7.90 -18.62 0.25
C LEU A 162 8.11 -17.10 0.29
N THR A 163 9.34 -16.63 0.49
CA THR A 163 9.65 -15.20 0.46
C THR A 163 9.50 -14.61 -0.94
N ALA A 164 9.90 -15.33 -1.99
CA ALA A 164 9.75 -14.88 -3.37
C ALA A 164 8.27 -14.60 -3.72
N GLN A 165 7.36 -15.48 -3.31
CA GLN A 165 5.92 -15.28 -3.51
C GLN A 165 5.39 -14.04 -2.76
N LEU A 166 5.77 -13.86 -1.50
CA LEU A 166 5.38 -12.69 -0.70
C LEU A 166 5.90 -11.38 -1.33
N VAL A 167 7.20 -11.33 -1.66
CA VAL A 167 7.85 -10.13 -2.22
C VAL A 167 7.32 -9.81 -3.62
N PHE A 168 7.11 -10.81 -4.47
CA PHE A 168 6.51 -10.60 -5.79
C PHE A 168 5.06 -10.11 -5.70
N THR A 169 4.27 -10.61 -4.73
CA THR A 169 2.92 -10.09 -4.46
C THR A 169 2.96 -8.60 -4.07
N ILE A 170 3.92 -8.20 -3.24
CA ILE A 170 4.10 -6.79 -2.84
C ILE A 170 4.48 -5.93 -4.04
N PHE A 171 5.30 -6.42 -4.98
CA PHE A 171 5.61 -5.69 -6.20
C PHE A 171 4.37 -5.47 -7.07
N MET A 172 3.63 -6.54 -7.38
CA MET A 172 2.49 -6.46 -8.31
C MET A 172 1.27 -5.71 -7.72
N LEU A 173 1.06 -5.73 -6.40
CA LEU A 173 -0.09 -5.06 -5.78
C LEU A 173 0.24 -3.67 -5.22
N ALA A 174 1.44 -3.46 -4.67
CA ALA A 174 1.80 -2.26 -3.92
C ALA A 174 2.94 -1.42 -4.52
N ALA A 175 3.90 -2.00 -5.25
CA ALA A 175 4.91 -1.20 -5.95
C ALA A 175 4.35 -0.63 -7.25
N GLU A 176 3.79 -1.49 -8.11
CA GLU A 176 3.00 -1.10 -9.27
C GLU A 176 1.74 -0.31 -8.87
N LYS A 177 1.30 0.58 -9.76
CA LYS A 177 0.20 1.52 -9.51
C LYS A 177 -0.93 1.28 -10.50
N HIS A 178 -2.00 0.70 -9.98
CA HIS A 178 -3.19 0.31 -10.72
C HIS A 178 -4.44 0.56 -9.88
N LYS A 179 -5.63 0.41 -10.48
CA LYS A 179 -6.93 0.62 -9.83
C LYS A 179 -7.12 -0.19 -8.53
N GLY A 180 -6.37 -1.28 -8.33
CA GLY A 180 -6.42 -2.14 -7.15
C GLY A 180 -5.42 -1.83 -6.03
N THR A 181 -4.46 -0.91 -6.21
CA THR A 181 -3.36 -0.68 -5.23
C THR A 181 -3.85 -0.31 -3.83
N TYR A 182 -5.06 0.23 -3.67
CA TYR A 182 -5.63 0.58 -2.36
C TYR A 182 -6.00 -0.64 -1.48
N ILE A 183 -6.24 -1.81 -2.08
CA ILE A 183 -6.57 -3.07 -1.37
C ILE A 183 -5.37 -4.03 -1.31
N ALA A 184 -4.19 -3.60 -1.79
CA ALA A 184 -2.95 -4.37 -1.77
C ALA A 184 -2.61 -5.01 -0.41
N PRO A 185 -2.80 -4.37 0.76
CA PRO A 185 -2.56 -5.00 2.07
C PRO A 185 -3.28 -6.33 2.27
N VAL A 186 -4.49 -6.49 1.73
CA VAL A 186 -5.27 -7.73 1.83
C VAL A 186 -4.60 -8.85 1.03
N GLY A 187 -4.23 -8.59 -0.22
CA GLY A 187 -3.53 -9.57 -1.06
C GLY A 187 -2.15 -9.94 -0.52
N ILE A 188 -1.43 -8.98 0.07
CA ILE A 188 -0.14 -9.20 0.72
C ILE A 188 -0.29 -10.12 1.95
N GLY A 189 -1.29 -9.88 2.81
CA GLY A 189 -1.56 -10.74 3.96
C GLY A 189 -2.08 -12.14 3.57
N LEU A 190 -2.88 -12.25 2.50
CA LEU A 190 -3.29 -13.54 1.93
C LEU A 190 -2.10 -14.31 1.32
N SER A 191 -1.10 -13.61 0.78
CA SER A 191 0.14 -14.22 0.28
C SER A 191 1.00 -14.77 1.42
N LEU A 192 1.08 -14.06 2.55
CA LEU A 192 1.69 -14.61 3.76
C LEU A 192 0.88 -15.79 4.31
N PHE A 193 -0.46 -15.74 4.32
CA PHE A 193 -1.31 -16.84 4.77
C PHE A 193 -1.03 -18.15 4.03
N ILE A 194 -1.01 -18.15 2.69
CA ILE A 194 -0.72 -19.37 1.90
C ILE A 194 0.74 -19.84 2.07
N ALA A 195 1.66 -18.91 2.34
CA ALA A 195 3.05 -19.26 2.59
C ALA A 195 3.25 -19.93 3.96
N GLU A 196 2.59 -19.43 5.01
CA GLU A 196 2.64 -20.01 6.36
C GLU A 196 1.94 -21.38 6.40
N LEU A 197 0.79 -21.55 5.69
CA LEU A 197 0.15 -22.86 5.51
C LEU A 197 1.11 -23.92 4.93
N THR A 198 2.11 -23.49 4.17
CA THR A 198 3.11 -24.34 3.54
C THR A 198 4.38 -24.48 4.40
N GLY A 199 4.84 -23.38 5.01
CA GLY A 199 6.15 -23.27 5.66
C GLY A 199 6.20 -23.69 7.13
N VAL A 200 5.14 -23.46 7.92
CA VAL A 200 5.17 -23.61 9.38
C VAL A 200 5.64 -25.01 9.81
N TYR A 201 5.18 -26.07 9.14
CA TYR A 201 5.54 -27.45 9.49
C TYR A 201 6.99 -27.83 9.17
N PHE A 202 7.59 -27.26 8.12
CA PHE A 202 8.92 -27.65 7.63
C PHE A 202 10.04 -26.75 8.14
N THR A 203 9.79 -25.45 8.29
CA THR A 203 10.81 -24.44 8.65
C THR A 203 10.41 -23.54 9.82
N GLY A 204 9.19 -23.70 10.33
CA GLY A 204 8.56 -22.78 11.27
C GLY A 204 7.99 -21.52 10.61
N GLY A 205 8.08 -21.39 9.27
CA GLY A 205 7.52 -20.28 8.49
C GLY A 205 8.18 -18.94 8.81
N SER A 206 9.37 -18.67 8.28
CA SER A 206 10.07 -17.41 8.55
C SER A 206 9.61 -16.27 7.66
N LEU A 207 9.93 -16.36 6.35
CA LEU A 207 9.85 -15.32 5.33
C LEU A 207 10.53 -13.96 5.66
N ASN A 208 11.05 -13.79 6.87
CA ASN A 208 11.29 -12.49 7.48
C ASN A 208 12.39 -12.60 8.54
N PRO A 209 13.59 -12.05 8.28
CA PRO A 209 14.70 -12.11 9.23
C PRO A 209 14.38 -11.51 10.62
N ALA A 210 13.52 -10.48 10.71
CA ALA A 210 13.13 -9.91 12.00
C ALA A 210 12.23 -10.86 12.83
N ARG A 211 11.35 -11.59 12.14
CA ARG A 211 10.43 -12.60 12.71
C ARG A 211 11.18 -13.81 13.27
N SER A 212 12.29 -14.22 12.64
CA SER A 212 13.16 -15.29 13.16
C SER A 212 14.16 -14.82 14.20
N PHE A 213 14.77 -13.66 14.02
CA PHE A 213 15.80 -13.13 14.91
C PHE A 213 15.25 -12.71 16.27
N GLY A 214 14.07 -12.06 16.31
CA GLY A 214 13.44 -11.57 17.54
C GLY A 214 13.32 -12.64 18.63
N PRO A 215 12.62 -13.77 18.35
CA PRO A 215 12.51 -14.89 19.30
C PRO A 215 13.86 -15.49 19.70
N ALA A 216 14.80 -15.65 18.74
CA ALA A 216 16.11 -16.22 19.02
C ALA A 216 16.96 -15.36 19.98
N VAL A 217 16.88 -14.03 19.88
CA VAL A 217 17.49 -13.10 20.85
C VAL A 217 16.86 -13.23 22.23
N VAL A 218 15.52 -13.24 22.31
CA VAL A 218 14.77 -13.26 23.58
C VAL A 218 14.96 -14.57 24.33
N ILE A 219 14.96 -15.71 23.62
CA ILE A 219 15.24 -17.05 24.15
C ILE A 219 16.75 -17.25 24.39
N LYS A 220 17.60 -16.37 23.85
CA LYS A 220 19.08 -16.44 23.90
C LYS A 220 19.63 -17.73 23.28
N SER A 221 18.97 -18.23 22.25
CA SER A 221 19.28 -19.50 21.59
C SER A 221 19.18 -19.38 20.08
N PHE A 222 20.26 -19.77 19.39
CA PHE A 222 20.36 -19.77 17.94
C PHE A 222 20.77 -21.17 17.47
N HIS A 223 19.95 -21.81 16.63
CA HIS A 223 20.35 -23.03 15.94
C HIS A 223 21.50 -22.73 14.96
N GLY A 224 22.44 -23.66 14.78
CA GLY A 224 23.56 -23.49 13.85
C GLY A 224 23.14 -23.28 12.38
N TYR A 225 21.90 -23.62 12.03
CA TYR A 225 21.30 -23.37 10.72
C TYR A 225 20.53 -22.03 10.62
N HIS A 226 20.49 -21.19 11.66
CA HIS A 226 19.67 -19.97 11.68
C HIS A 226 19.93 -19.01 10.50
N TRP A 227 21.12 -19.08 9.88
CA TRP A 227 21.46 -18.35 8.66
C TRP A 227 20.51 -18.62 7.48
N ILE A 228 19.79 -19.75 7.42
CA ILE A 228 18.80 -19.99 6.35
C ILE A 228 17.63 -18.99 6.40
N TYR A 229 17.28 -18.51 7.59
CA TYR A 229 16.25 -17.48 7.81
C TYR A 229 16.71 -16.06 7.45
N TRP A 230 17.97 -15.92 7.01
CA TRP A 230 18.52 -14.71 6.42
C TRP A 230 18.75 -14.92 4.92
N LEU A 231 19.51 -15.95 4.54
CA LEU A 231 19.87 -16.20 3.15
C LEU A 231 18.66 -16.61 2.29
N GLY A 232 17.75 -17.44 2.80
CA GLY A 232 16.53 -17.84 2.10
C GLY A 232 15.69 -16.63 1.72
N PRO A 233 15.27 -15.78 2.68
CA PRO A 233 14.54 -14.56 2.39
C PRO A 233 15.28 -13.56 1.49
N VAL A 234 16.61 -13.44 1.60
CA VAL A 234 17.43 -12.63 0.66
C VAL A 234 17.36 -13.18 -0.76
N LEU A 235 17.60 -14.48 -0.96
CA LEU A 235 17.52 -15.14 -2.26
C LEU A 235 16.10 -15.05 -2.85
N GLY A 236 15.06 -15.19 -2.02
CA GLY A 236 13.67 -15.04 -2.45
C GLY A 236 13.36 -13.62 -2.94
N SER A 237 13.89 -12.61 -2.25
CA SER A 237 13.77 -11.20 -2.65
C SER A 237 14.52 -10.92 -3.96
N MET A 238 15.68 -11.53 -4.17
CA MET A 238 16.43 -11.44 -5.42
C MET A 238 15.71 -12.14 -6.58
N LEU A 239 15.14 -13.33 -6.34
CA LEU A 239 14.35 -14.08 -7.32
C LEU A 239 13.11 -13.30 -7.76
N ALA A 240 12.35 -12.78 -6.80
CA ALA A 240 11.18 -11.93 -7.07
C ALA A 240 11.57 -10.68 -7.86
N ALA A 241 12.66 -9.99 -7.49
CA ALA A 241 13.12 -8.77 -8.17
C ALA A 241 13.65 -9.06 -9.59
N GLY A 242 14.28 -10.22 -9.80
CA GLY A 242 14.71 -10.69 -11.11
C GLY A 242 13.52 -10.98 -12.04
N PHE A 243 12.55 -11.76 -11.56
CA PHE A 243 11.36 -12.09 -12.34
C PHE A 243 10.49 -10.86 -12.65
N TYR A 244 10.28 -9.99 -11.65
CA TYR A 244 9.58 -8.71 -11.84
C TYR A 244 10.28 -7.84 -12.91
N LYS A 245 11.61 -7.65 -12.83
CA LYS A 245 12.34 -6.89 -13.86
C LYS A 245 12.25 -7.54 -15.24
N PHE A 246 12.28 -8.87 -15.32
CA PHE A 246 12.10 -9.59 -16.58
C PHE A 246 10.72 -9.31 -17.21
N ILE A 247 9.62 -9.44 -16.47
CA ILE A 247 8.28 -9.16 -17.02
C ILE A 247 8.04 -7.67 -17.33
N LYS A 248 8.69 -6.75 -16.61
CA LYS A 248 8.67 -5.30 -16.94
C LYS A 248 9.46 -4.96 -18.20
N VAL A 249 10.55 -5.69 -18.49
CA VAL A 249 11.31 -5.56 -19.76
C VAL A 249 10.54 -6.15 -20.94
N LEU A 250 9.61 -7.08 -20.70
CA LEU A 250 8.68 -7.63 -21.68
C LEU A 250 7.34 -6.87 -21.76
N GLU A 251 7.22 -5.69 -21.11
CA GLU A 251 6.03 -4.85 -21.09
C GLU A 251 4.73 -5.63 -20.79
N TYR A 252 4.70 -6.40 -19.69
CA TYR A 252 3.58 -7.29 -19.34
C TYR A 252 2.18 -6.64 -19.41
N GLU A 253 2.11 -5.33 -19.17
CA GLU A 253 0.90 -4.50 -19.27
C GLU A 253 0.24 -4.56 -20.66
N THR A 254 1.03 -4.83 -21.70
CA THR A 254 0.59 -4.98 -23.09
C THR A 254 0.06 -6.39 -23.41
N ALA A 255 0.44 -7.40 -22.62
CA ALA A 255 0.10 -8.80 -22.89
C ALA A 255 -1.39 -9.11 -22.61
N ASN A 256 -2.03 -8.35 -21.71
CA ASN A 256 -3.47 -8.43 -21.44
C ASN A 256 -4.09 -7.01 -21.41
N PRO A 257 -4.32 -6.37 -22.58
CA PRO A 257 -4.81 -5.00 -22.64
C PRO A 257 -6.11 -4.80 -21.86
N GLY A 258 -6.21 -3.68 -21.15
CA GLY A 258 -7.41 -3.31 -20.38
C GLY A 258 -7.53 -3.93 -18.98
N GLN A 259 -6.70 -4.91 -18.60
CA GLN A 259 -6.75 -5.47 -17.24
C GLN A 259 -6.15 -4.52 -16.18
N ASP A 260 -5.00 -3.90 -16.48
CA ASP A 260 -4.23 -3.09 -15.52
C ASP A 260 -4.37 -1.57 -15.75
N THR A 261 -5.30 -1.15 -16.63
CA THR A 261 -5.43 0.24 -17.09
C THR A 261 -6.04 1.15 -16.03
N ASP A 262 -5.24 1.67 -15.09
CA ASP A 262 -5.57 2.97 -14.50
C ASP A 262 -5.37 4.06 -15.56
N HIS A 263 -6.44 4.34 -16.30
CA HIS A 263 -6.44 5.32 -17.39
C HIS A 263 -6.03 6.72 -16.92
N SER A 264 -6.22 7.05 -15.64
CA SER A 264 -5.78 8.34 -15.10
C SER A 264 -4.25 8.47 -15.14
N THR A 265 -3.50 7.41 -14.84
CA THR A 265 -2.03 7.40 -15.00
C THR A 265 -1.61 7.29 -16.46
N THR A 266 -2.33 6.59 -17.33
CA THR A 266 -2.05 6.60 -18.79
C THR A 266 -2.18 8.02 -19.37
N VAL A 267 -3.27 8.71 -19.04
CA VAL A 267 -3.55 10.11 -19.43
C VAL A 267 -2.46 11.03 -18.88
N GLN A 268 -2.15 10.96 -17.58
CA GLN A 268 -1.12 11.77 -16.93
C GLN A 268 0.27 11.54 -17.56
N LYS A 269 0.65 10.28 -17.77
CA LYS A 269 1.94 9.91 -18.39
C LYS A 269 2.05 10.42 -19.83
N ARG A 270 0.95 10.42 -20.59
CA ARG A 270 0.91 10.98 -21.96
C ARG A 270 0.96 12.51 -21.96
N ARG A 271 0.27 13.18 -21.03
CA ARG A 271 0.35 14.64 -20.79
C ARG A 271 1.79 15.07 -20.49
N ASP A 272 2.45 14.39 -19.57
CA ASP A 272 3.79 14.72 -19.12
C ASP A 272 4.85 14.41 -20.20
N LEU A 273 4.60 13.41 -21.07
CA LEU A 273 5.41 13.15 -22.28
C LEU A 273 5.24 14.25 -23.35
N LEU A 274 4.03 14.80 -23.55
CA LEU A 274 3.80 15.90 -24.48
C LEU A 274 4.57 17.16 -24.03
N ILE A 275 4.51 17.49 -22.74
CA ILE A 275 5.27 18.61 -22.15
C ILE A 275 6.78 18.37 -22.30
N ALA A 276 7.26 17.14 -22.07
CA ALA A 276 8.66 16.78 -22.27
C ALA A 276 9.12 16.83 -23.76
N ALA A 277 8.17 16.73 -24.71
CA ALA A 277 8.41 16.90 -26.14
C ALA A 277 8.32 18.37 -26.61
N GLY A 278 8.04 19.32 -25.71
CA GLY A 278 7.95 20.76 -26.02
C GLY A 278 6.57 21.25 -26.45
N ILE A 279 5.52 20.45 -26.27
CA ILE A 279 4.13 20.88 -26.45
C ILE A 279 3.72 21.82 -25.30
N HIS A 280 2.89 22.83 -25.58
CA HIS A 280 2.43 23.77 -24.55
C HIS A 280 1.60 23.05 -23.47
N GLU A 281 1.65 23.52 -22.21
CA GLU A 281 0.96 22.83 -21.12
C GLU A 281 -0.57 22.83 -21.32
N ASP A 282 -1.14 23.89 -21.90
CA ASP A 282 -2.57 23.93 -22.24
C ASP A 282 -2.98 22.89 -23.30
N ASP A 283 -2.21 22.75 -24.37
CA ASP A 283 -2.46 21.74 -25.42
C ASP A 283 -2.33 20.31 -24.85
N ALA A 284 -1.31 20.08 -24.02
CA ALA A 284 -1.12 18.80 -23.33
C ALA A 284 -2.26 18.49 -22.34
N ASN A 285 -2.76 19.52 -21.64
CA ASN A 285 -3.93 19.41 -20.76
C ASN A 285 -5.22 19.14 -21.56
N GLN A 286 -5.40 19.75 -22.75
CA GLN A 286 -6.54 19.49 -23.62
C GLN A 286 -6.54 18.03 -24.11
N VAL A 287 -5.41 17.53 -24.63
CA VAL A 287 -5.28 16.11 -25.05
C VAL A 287 -5.55 15.17 -23.87
N ALA A 288 -5.13 15.52 -22.67
CA ALA A 288 -5.43 14.75 -21.47
C ALA A 288 -6.94 14.74 -21.12
N HIS A 289 -7.63 15.87 -21.29
CA HIS A 289 -9.06 15.98 -21.09
C HIS A 289 -9.86 15.19 -22.13
N GLU A 290 -9.49 15.27 -23.41
CA GLU A 290 -10.12 14.53 -24.52
C GLU A 290 -9.99 13.01 -24.33
N LEU A 291 -8.81 12.52 -23.96
CA LEU A 291 -8.59 11.10 -23.65
C LEU A 291 -9.41 10.64 -22.43
N THR A 292 -9.63 11.51 -21.45
CA THR A 292 -10.48 11.21 -20.28
C THR A 292 -11.97 11.19 -20.65
N ALA A 293 -12.41 12.04 -21.59
CA ALA A 293 -13.77 12.05 -22.10
C ALA A 293 -14.08 10.82 -22.97
N ALA A 294 -13.13 10.37 -23.80
CA ALA A 294 -13.27 9.18 -24.62
C ALA A 294 -13.49 7.89 -23.78
N GLU A 295 -12.70 7.70 -22.70
CA GLU A 295 -12.85 6.54 -21.81
C GLU A 295 -14.19 6.54 -21.04
N LYS A 296 -14.78 7.73 -20.78
CA LYS A 296 -16.14 7.82 -20.24
C LYS A 296 -17.18 7.37 -21.26
N ALA A 297 -17.12 7.89 -22.48
CA ALA A 297 -18.05 7.50 -23.55
C ALA A 297 -18.03 5.99 -23.80
N GLU A 298 -16.83 5.40 -23.90
CA GLU A 298 -16.63 3.96 -24.10
C GLU A 298 -17.23 3.12 -22.96
N LYS A 299 -17.04 3.53 -21.69
CA LYS A 299 -17.64 2.85 -20.51
C LYS A 299 -19.15 3.01 -20.40
N GLU A 300 -19.68 4.14 -20.83
CA GLU A 300 -21.12 4.46 -20.80
C GLU A 300 -21.87 3.84 -21.99
N GLY A 301 -21.16 3.14 -22.90
CA GLY A 301 -21.72 2.50 -24.09
C GLY A 301 -22.05 3.49 -25.22
N GLY A 302 -21.52 4.70 -25.15
CA GLY A 302 -21.64 5.74 -26.17
C GLY A 302 -20.60 5.56 -27.27
N GLU A 303 -20.96 5.97 -28.49
CA GLU A 303 -20.04 6.01 -29.62
C GLU A 303 -18.94 7.05 -29.36
N ALA A 304 -17.67 6.63 -29.47
CA ALA A 304 -16.54 7.49 -29.10
C ALA A 304 -16.44 8.71 -30.04
N PRO A 305 -16.11 9.91 -29.54
CA PRO A 305 -15.99 11.11 -30.38
C PRO A 305 -14.89 10.91 -31.44
N VAL A 306 -15.25 11.11 -32.70
CA VAL A 306 -14.37 10.86 -33.85
C VAL A 306 -13.17 11.81 -33.82
N ILE A 307 -12.00 11.30 -33.44
CA ILE A 307 -10.73 12.06 -33.53
C ILE A 307 -10.39 12.24 -35.01
N ALA A 308 -10.52 13.47 -35.50
CA ALA A 308 -10.35 13.84 -36.90
C ALA A 308 -8.87 13.91 -37.34
N ASN A 309 -8.11 12.82 -37.13
CA ASN A 309 -6.82 12.64 -37.79
C ASN A 309 -7.04 12.30 -39.27
N GLY A 310 -6.69 13.24 -40.14
CA GLY A 310 -6.94 13.15 -41.58
C GLY A 310 -6.05 12.17 -42.33
N GLN A 311 -6.25 10.86 -42.16
CA GLN A 311 -5.92 9.84 -43.17
C GLN A 311 -6.68 8.53 -42.91
N GLN A 312 -7.70 8.25 -43.73
CA GLN A 312 -8.28 6.91 -43.82
C GLN A 312 -7.30 5.95 -44.49
N ASN A 313 -7.13 4.76 -43.91
CA ASN A 313 -6.97 3.54 -44.71
C ASN A 313 -7.46 2.32 -43.91
N ASN A 314 -8.28 1.50 -44.55
CA ASN A 314 -8.85 0.29 -43.96
C ASN A 314 -7.88 -0.89 -44.10
N THR A 315 -7.60 -1.58 -43.00
CA THR A 315 -7.29 -3.02 -43.03
C THR A 315 -7.77 -3.68 -41.75
N ALA A 316 -8.83 -4.48 -41.86
CA ALA A 316 -9.30 -5.30 -40.75
C ALA A 316 -8.36 -6.51 -40.57
N VAL A 317 -7.85 -6.72 -39.34
CA VAL A 317 -7.11 -7.93 -38.96
C VAL A 317 -7.91 -8.66 -37.89
N ASN A 318 -8.48 -9.80 -38.27
CA ASN A 318 -9.25 -10.67 -37.39
C ASN A 318 -8.29 -11.73 -36.80
N GLY A 319 -8.14 -11.81 -35.47
CA GLY A 319 -7.01 -12.55 -34.88
C GLY A 319 -7.06 -12.84 -33.37
N GLY A 320 -8.24 -13.00 -32.77
CA GLY A 320 -8.40 -13.29 -31.33
C GLY A 320 -8.65 -14.77 -31.00
N MET A 321 -7.68 -15.66 -31.23
CA MET A 321 -7.89 -17.12 -31.15
C MET A 321 -7.51 -17.77 -29.81
N TYR A 322 -8.17 -17.40 -28.71
CA TYR A 322 -8.26 -18.24 -27.50
C TYR A 322 -9.66 -18.12 -26.89
N GLY A 323 -10.52 -19.12 -27.18
CA GLY A 323 -11.94 -19.07 -26.83
C GLY A 323 -12.29 -19.83 -25.55
N THR A 324 -12.99 -19.16 -24.63
CA THR A 324 -13.78 -19.81 -23.57
C THR A 324 -15.25 -19.90 -24.01
N GLN A 325 -15.59 -20.93 -24.79
CA GLN A 325 -16.99 -21.16 -25.19
C GLN A 325 -17.82 -21.59 -23.98
N SER A 326 -18.67 -20.69 -23.47
CA SER A 326 -19.69 -21.04 -22.49
C SER A 326 -20.87 -21.74 -23.18
N PHE A 327 -21.10 -22.99 -22.83
CA PHE A 327 -22.24 -23.76 -23.34
C PHE A 327 -23.57 -23.09 -22.94
N ARG A 328 -24.41 -22.78 -23.92
CA ARG A 328 -25.83 -22.49 -23.69
C ARG A 328 -26.69 -23.07 -24.81
N SER A 329 -27.05 -24.35 -24.67
CA SER A 329 -27.98 -25.03 -25.56
C SER A 329 -29.29 -24.25 -25.66
N LYS A 330 -29.77 -24.05 -26.89
CA LYS A 330 -31.17 -23.71 -27.16
C LYS A 330 -31.90 -24.99 -27.52
N GLU A 331 -33.02 -25.23 -26.84
CA GLU A 331 -34.06 -26.11 -27.36
C GLU A 331 -35.37 -25.29 -27.44
N LYS A 332 -36.25 -25.69 -28.34
CA LYS A 332 -37.31 -24.82 -28.88
C LYS A 332 -38.58 -25.65 -29.06
N LEU A 333 -39.70 -25.17 -28.51
CA LEU A 333 -41.05 -25.71 -28.74
C LEU A 333 -42.08 -24.59 -28.56
N ASP A 334 -43.26 -24.78 -29.15
CA ASP A 334 -44.20 -23.71 -29.49
C ASP A 334 -45.33 -23.52 -28.45
N GLY A 335 -46.10 -22.42 -28.56
CA GLY A 335 -47.24 -22.10 -27.68
C GLY A 335 -48.59 -22.66 -28.19
N PRO A 336 -49.75 -22.03 -27.91
CA PRO A 336 -50.01 -20.86 -27.04
C PRO A 336 -51.20 -21.04 -26.05
N SER A 337 -51.36 -20.16 -25.05
CA SER A 337 -52.69 -19.68 -24.54
C SER A 337 -52.61 -18.69 -23.37
N THR A 338 -53.74 -18.02 -23.14
CA THR A 338 -54.09 -16.96 -22.16
C THR A 338 -54.14 -17.40 -20.69
N VAL A 339 -53.95 -16.46 -19.73
CA VAL A 339 -54.97 -15.99 -18.74
C VAL A 339 -54.37 -15.03 -17.67
N ASP A 340 -55.14 -13.97 -17.36
CA ASP A 340 -55.17 -12.97 -16.25
C ASP A 340 -53.91 -12.31 -15.59
N PRO A 341 -53.97 -11.00 -15.22
CA PRO A 341 -52.89 -10.28 -14.53
C PRO A 341 -53.24 -9.79 -13.09
N ALA A 342 -52.86 -10.52 -12.03
CA ALA A 342 -53.21 -10.12 -10.65
C ALA A 342 -52.20 -10.44 -9.52
N ARG A 343 -50.96 -9.91 -9.57
CA ARG A 343 -50.21 -9.62 -8.32
C ARG A 343 -49.14 -8.53 -8.49
N ARG A 344 -49.31 -7.41 -7.79
CA ARG A 344 -48.23 -6.42 -7.53
C ARG A 344 -47.69 -6.63 -6.12
N GLU A 345 -46.42 -6.93 -5.99
CA GLU A 345 -45.70 -6.82 -4.71
C GLU A 345 -44.45 -5.94 -4.91
N ASN A 346 -44.39 -4.84 -4.16
CA ASN A 346 -43.27 -3.90 -4.22
C ASN A 346 -42.08 -4.46 -3.44
N VAL A 347 -40.97 -4.76 -4.13
CA VAL A 347 -39.67 -4.99 -3.48
C VAL A 347 -38.81 -3.74 -3.64
N GLN A 348 -38.86 -2.90 -2.61
CA GLN A 348 -38.18 -1.61 -2.58
C GLN A 348 -36.68 -1.79 -2.30
N ARG A 349 -35.83 -1.49 -3.29
CA ARG A 349 -34.36 -1.53 -3.12
C ARG A 349 -33.89 -0.29 -2.35
N PRO A 350 -33.00 -0.42 -1.35
CA PRO A 350 -32.46 0.72 -0.62
C PRO A 350 -31.50 1.54 -1.50
N SER A 351 -31.57 2.86 -1.38
CA SER A 351 -30.70 3.80 -2.10
C SER A 351 -29.26 3.73 -1.59
N ALA A 352 -28.28 3.70 -2.50
CA ALA A 352 -26.87 3.80 -2.14
C ALA A 352 -26.52 5.20 -1.61
N VAL A 353 -25.78 5.26 -0.51
CA VAL A 353 -25.30 6.53 0.08
C VAL A 353 -24.01 6.96 -0.62
N THR A 354 -24.05 8.08 -1.32
CA THR A 354 -22.86 8.68 -1.95
C THR A 354 -21.97 9.34 -0.90
N SER A 355 -20.78 8.78 -0.65
CA SER A 355 -19.69 9.48 0.06
C SER A 355 -18.66 9.99 -0.96
N GLY A 356 -18.42 11.30 -0.95
CA GLY A 356 -17.55 11.95 -1.94
C GLY A 356 -16.05 11.73 -1.68
N SER A 357 -15.31 11.25 -2.67
CA SER A 357 -13.87 11.08 -2.62
C SER A 357 -13.12 12.40 -2.88
N GLN A 358 -12.66 13.08 -1.84
CA GLN A 358 -11.68 14.16 -2.00
C GLN A 358 -10.29 13.56 -2.29
N ALA A 359 -9.87 13.63 -3.55
CA ALA A 359 -8.57 13.16 -4.04
C ALA A 359 -7.41 14.11 -3.65
N GLY A 360 -6.98 14.04 -2.38
CA GLY A 360 -5.85 14.82 -1.88
C GLY A 360 -4.49 14.38 -2.45
N ARG A 361 -3.91 15.18 -3.35
CA ARG A 361 -2.55 14.97 -3.92
C ARG A 361 -1.46 15.05 -2.84
N TYR A 362 -0.76 13.94 -2.57
CA TYR A 362 0.53 13.94 -1.85
C TYR A 362 1.47 12.83 -2.36
N SER A 363 2.34 13.17 -3.30
CA SER A 363 3.36 12.28 -3.89
C SER A 363 4.74 12.48 -3.23
N TYR A 364 5.01 11.77 -2.12
CA TYR A 364 6.29 11.84 -1.40
C TYR A 364 7.30 10.76 -1.86
N LEU A 365 7.79 10.88 -3.09
CA LEU A 365 9.00 10.20 -3.58
C LEU A 365 9.89 11.22 -4.29
N GLY A 366 10.95 11.66 -3.60
CA GLY A 366 11.87 12.69 -4.11
C GLY A 366 12.79 12.14 -5.19
N ARG A 367 12.76 12.73 -6.39
CA ARG A 367 13.67 12.41 -7.49
C ARG A 367 14.72 13.52 -7.64
N SER A 368 15.99 13.17 -7.53
CA SER A 368 17.09 14.13 -7.71
C SER A 368 17.19 14.56 -9.18
N GLY A 369 16.81 15.81 -9.45
CA GLY A 369 16.94 16.46 -10.75
C GLY A 369 17.92 17.63 -10.67
N ARG A 370 19.00 17.58 -11.45
CA ARG A 370 20.08 18.58 -11.45
C ARG A 370 19.70 19.73 -12.40
N GLN A 371 19.34 20.90 -11.87
CA GLN A 371 18.99 22.07 -12.70
C GLN A 371 20.23 22.64 -13.43
N PRO A 372 20.10 23.02 -14.72
CA PRO A 372 21.03 23.94 -15.37
C PRO A 372 20.79 25.37 -14.87
N SER A 373 21.84 26.18 -14.78
CA SER A 373 21.77 27.59 -14.37
C SER A 373 21.56 28.53 -15.56
N THR A 374 20.52 29.36 -15.53
CA THR A 374 20.31 30.46 -16.48
C THR A 374 20.15 31.80 -15.77
N THR A 375 21.23 32.59 -15.77
CA THR A 375 21.19 34.01 -15.39
C THR A 375 20.93 34.88 -16.62
N GLN A 376 19.72 35.45 -16.73
CA GLN A 376 19.57 36.74 -17.38
C GLN A 376 18.35 37.50 -16.86
N ARG A 377 18.44 38.82 -16.92
CA ARG A 377 17.51 39.80 -16.33
C ARG A 377 17.18 40.80 -17.43
N VAL A 378 15.89 41.00 -17.72
CA VAL A 378 15.41 42.01 -18.68
C VAL A 378 14.19 42.68 -18.06
N ASP A 379 14.13 44.00 -18.15
CA ASP A 379 13.23 44.84 -17.36
C ASP A 379 11.84 45.03 -18.01
N SER A 380 10.85 45.42 -17.20
CA SER A 380 9.49 45.76 -17.65
C SER A 380 9.32 47.29 -17.79
N PRO A 381 8.73 47.81 -18.88
CA PRO A 381 8.54 49.25 -19.07
C PRO A 381 7.32 49.79 -18.31
N ASN A 382 7.45 51.04 -17.81
CA ASN A 382 6.36 51.78 -17.17
C ASN A 382 5.33 52.34 -18.17
N VAL A 383 4.09 52.50 -17.71
CA VAL A 383 3.09 53.44 -18.28
C VAL A 383 2.46 54.22 -17.12
N SER A 384 2.18 55.51 -17.30
CA SER A 384 1.68 56.42 -16.25
C SER A 384 0.93 57.63 -16.83
N ALA A 385 0.19 58.36 -15.96
CA ALA A 385 -0.53 59.62 -16.19
C ALA A 385 -1.87 59.53 -16.98
N ASN A 386 -2.92 60.32 -16.71
CA ASN A 386 -3.23 61.20 -15.55
C ASN A 386 -4.71 61.66 -15.49
N GLY A 387 -5.16 62.20 -14.34
CA GLY A 387 -6.37 63.05 -14.18
C GLY A 387 -7.64 62.34 -13.66
N GLN A 388 -8.59 62.99 -12.97
CA GLN A 388 -8.74 64.39 -12.52
C GLN A 388 -9.41 64.48 -11.11
N THR A 389 -9.59 65.69 -10.58
CA THR A 389 -9.99 66.04 -9.19
C THR A 389 -11.45 66.50 -9.02
N GLN A 390 -12.04 66.35 -7.81
CA GLN A 390 -12.71 67.43 -7.03
C GLN A 390 -13.32 67.00 -5.66
N ASN A 391 -13.14 67.87 -4.64
CA ASN A 391 -14.03 68.40 -3.57
C ASN A 391 -15.41 67.74 -3.28
N THR A 392 -16.06 67.77 -2.08
CA THR A 392 -15.84 68.33 -0.70
C THR A 392 -16.89 67.67 0.25
N MET A 393 -16.79 67.61 1.60
CA MET A 393 -17.14 68.67 2.60
C MET A 393 -16.89 68.20 4.07
N THR A 394 -16.95 69.16 5.02
CA THR A 394 -17.02 69.10 6.52
C THR A 394 -17.79 67.92 7.16
N GLY A 395 -17.54 67.42 8.40
CA GLY A 395 -16.79 67.90 9.59
C GLY A 395 -17.72 68.51 10.68
N PRO A 396 -17.42 68.54 12.02
CA PRO A 396 -16.36 67.92 12.86
C PRO A 396 -16.99 66.85 13.82
N GLY A 397 -16.60 66.52 15.09
CA GLY A 397 -15.48 66.86 16.00
C GLY A 397 -15.67 66.41 17.48
N TYR A 398 -14.59 66.47 18.29
CA TYR A 398 -14.45 66.50 19.78
C TYR A 398 -14.72 65.27 20.70
N GLU A 399 -13.68 64.95 21.49
CA GLU A 399 -13.55 64.63 22.95
C GLU A 399 -14.74 64.07 23.77
N GLY A 400 -14.55 63.24 24.81
CA GLY A 400 -13.32 62.68 25.43
C GLY A 400 -13.60 62.18 26.87
N GLY A 401 -12.72 61.37 27.48
CA GLY A 401 -12.78 61.06 28.91
C GLY A 401 -12.51 59.60 29.36
N SER A 402 -11.99 59.47 30.58
CA SER A 402 -11.77 58.24 31.39
C SER A 402 -11.62 58.69 32.86
N PRO A 403 -11.49 57.82 33.89
CA PRO A 403 -11.75 56.38 34.01
C PRO A 403 -12.79 56.08 35.13
N GLY A 404 -13.03 54.81 35.50
CA GLY A 404 -13.75 54.53 36.75
C GLY A 404 -14.05 53.08 37.16
N TYR A 405 -13.60 52.74 38.38
CA TYR A 405 -14.10 51.71 39.31
C TYR A 405 -13.95 50.21 39.05
N SER A 406 -13.75 49.50 40.16
CA SER A 406 -13.42 48.08 40.28
C SER A 406 -14.36 47.37 41.26
N ARG A 407 -14.41 46.03 41.20
CA ARG A 407 -14.53 45.16 42.40
C ARG A 407 -14.15 43.70 42.13
N THR A 408 -13.79 43.01 43.20
CA THR A 408 -13.27 41.64 43.30
C THR A 408 -14.32 40.67 43.91
N TYR A 409 -13.86 39.47 44.35
CA TYR A 409 -14.57 38.31 44.95
C TYR A 409 -15.11 37.27 43.96
N SER A 410 -15.06 35.95 44.21
CA SER A 410 -14.20 35.12 45.10
C SER A 410 -14.40 33.62 44.78
N SER A 411 -13.55 32.74 45.32
CA SER A 411 -13.77 31.31 45.71
C SER A 411 -15.07 30.61 45.24
N GLY A 412 -15.06 29.41 44.64
CA GLY A 412 -14.00 28.40 44.49
C GLY A 412 -14.23 27.16 45.37
N VAL A 413 -14.20 25.97 44.74
CA VAL A 413 -14.02 24.62 45.29
C VAL A 413 -13.23 23.83 44.22
#